data_AF-A0A968SMY7-F1
#
_entry.id   AF-A0A968SMY7-F1
#
_cell.length_a   1.000
_cell.length_b   1.000
_cell.length_c   1.000
_cell.angle_alpha   90.00
_cell.angle_beta   90.00
_cell.angle_gamma   90.00
#
_symmetry.space_group_name_H-M   'P 1'
#
loop_
_entity.id
_entity.type
_entity.pdbx_description
1 polymer ?
#
loop_
_entity_poly.entity_id
_entity_poly.type
_entity_poly.pdbx_seq_one_letter_code
_entity_poly.pdbx_strand_id
1 'polypeptide(L)'
;MTLVKGEERVRAEGRVFWRWSPNPEIRVDLDKPNTSEKFDLTGFSLQIPNYSATIDVTWFRRTASDLTNNRGCLASLIPINLFSSDLPSQTSSHVGRLSTAKLSSGSKVRTILFHIVNFRDFTGRAILQNNHWEITIDRVENFEHLEKQVKEVGGHFISHVGRIRRIDNVDFDPEDILCPAYDSDENSSDLWSGLHYFLSFTRGLWSPPILPVGLDQYGNHVWQLWECPIVDRWRNDMQGWFNMDHQTLRDLFPGFWELWTCPTCHATISQAIFWHVESSKLVASTGGSIILQQAALESLAWLKLVNIDGTYSNNFYDSNRKIAEVNISELLKECGSIQNCIPNELADLLNYATSTGKTTGAGIISAIRNNLTHGKPSRLKRLHSVARQDKTIFEAWRLGKQYLELVLLYLFKYNGYYRNWILRRYAKQDRGEPVPWQITTD
;
A
#
# COMPACT_ATOMS: atom_id res chain seq x y z
N MET A 1 -14.24 -23.75 19.32
CA MET A 1 -13.63 -22.55 19.94
C MET A 1 -14.18 -22.39 21.35
N THR A 2 -13.57 -21.58 22.21
CA THR A 2 -14.10 -21.32 23.57
C THR A 2 -14.22 -19.84 23.81
N LEU A 3 -15.41 -19.38 24.19
CA LEU A 3 -15.65 -18.02 24.65
C LEU A 3 -15.37 -17.95 26.14
N VAL A 4 -14.63 -16.93 26.59
CA VAL A 4 -14.19 -16.77 27.97
C VAL A 4 -14.54 -15.37 28.49
N LYS A 5 -15.12 -15.28 29.69
CA LYS A 5 -15.37 -14.02 30.42
C LYS A 5 -15.20 -14.26 31.93
N GLY A 6 -14.07 -13.82 32.50
CA GLY A 6 -13.71 -14.20 33.87
C GLY A 6 -13.54 -15.71 33.99
N GLU A 7 -14.28 -16.35 34.89
CA GLU A 7 -14.31 -17.81 35.05
C GLU A 7 -15.30 -18.52 34.11
N GLU A 8 -16.20 -17.75 33.47
CA GLU A 8 -17.21 -18.31 32.58
C GLU A 8 -16.60 -18.80 31.26
N ARG A 9 -16.92 -20.04 30.87
CA ARG A 9 -16.43 -20.67 29.64
C ARG A 9 -17.57 -21.29 28.85
N VAL A 10 -17.72 -20.89 27.60
CA VAL A 10 -18.74 -21.42 26.69
C VAL A 10 -18.06 -22.03 25.47
N ARG A 11 -18.28 -23.33 25.24
CA ARG A 11 -17.82 -23.99 24.01
C ARG A 11 -18.82 -23.73 22.89
N ALA A 12 -18.30 -23.33 21.74
CA ALA A 12 -19.07 -23.14 20.53
C ALA A 12 -18.29 -23.66 19.31
N GLU A 13 -19.02 -24.20 18.34
CA GLU A 13 -18.51 -24.46 17.00
C GLU A 13 -18.69 -23.20 16.14
N GLY A 14 -17.89 -23.05 15.10
CA GLY A 14 -17.92 -21.84 14.31
C GLY A 14 -16.73 -21.67 13.38
N ARG A 15 -16.70 -20.53 12.69
CA ARG A 15 -15.70 -20.17 11.69
C ARG A 15 -15.19 -18.76 11.94
N VAL A 16 -13.90 -18.54 11.72
CA VAL A 16 -13.34 -17.19 11.61
C VAL A 16 -13.06 -16.93 10.13
N PHE A 17 -13.44 -15.75 9.66
CA PHE A 17 -13.17 -15.35 8.29
C PHE A 17 -12.82 -13.89 8.20
N TRP A 18 -11.96 -13.55 7.24
CA TRP A 18 -11.70 -12.17 6.89
C TRP A 18 -12.73 -11.69 5.89
N ARG A 19 -13.45 -10.62 6.23
CA ARG A 19 -14.40 -9.96 5.35
C ARG A 19 -13.78 -8.70 4.77
N TRP A 20 -13.76 -8.60 3.45
CA TRP A 20 -13.00 -7.56 2.74
C TRP A 20 -13.83 -6.30 2.41
N SER A 21 -15.16 -6.46 2.33
CA SER A 21 -16.07 -5.47 1.76
C SER A 21 -17.40 -5.40 2.54
N PRO A 22 -18.04 -4.22 2.67
CA PRO A 22 -17.56 -2.91 2.19
C PRO A 22 -16.39 -2.36 3.02
N ASN A 23 -16.23 -2.86 4.25
CA ASN A 23 -15.16 -2.49 5.18
C ASN A 23 -14.40 -3.76 5.59
N PRO A 24 -13.06 -3.78 5.49
CA PRO A 24 -12.24 -4.86 6.01
C PRO A 24 -12.49 -5.11 7.50
N GLU A 25 -12.81 -6.35 7.85
CA GLU A 25 -12.97 -6.77 9.24
C GLU A 25 -12.78 -8.28 9.38
N ILE A 26 -12.29 -8.72 10.53
CA ILE A 26 -12.26 -10.13 10.88
C ILE A 26 -13.54 -10.45 11.61
N ARG A 27 -14.27 -11.44 11.10
CA ARG A 27 -15.52 -11.91 11.69
C ARG A 27 -15.37 -13.29 12.26
N VAL A 28 -16.06 -13.52 13.36
CA VAL A 28 -16.33 -14.85 13.89
C VAL A 28 -17.82 -15.13 13.73
N ASP A 29 -18.14 -16.31 13.21
CA ASP A 29 -19.48 -16.85 13.17
C ASP A 29 -19.52 -18.09 14.06
N LEU A 30 -20.43 -18.11 15.03
CA LEU A 30 -20.57 -19.17 16.01
C LEU A 30 -21.92 -19.85 15.87
N ASP A 31 -21.89 -21.17 15.72
CA ASP A 31 -23.05 -22.04 15.79
C ASP A 31 -23.51 -22.13 17.25
N LYS A 32 -24.74 -21.67 17.50
CA LYS A 32 -25.29 -21.69 18.86
C LYS A 32 -25.56 -23.13 19.31
N PRO A 33 -25.07 -23.58 20.46
CA PRO A 33 -25.63 -24.75 21.13
C PRO A 33 -27.08 -24.43 21.56
N ASN A 34 -28.04 -25.29 21.22
CA ASN A 34 -29.48 -25.12 21.47
C ASN A 34 -29.77 -24.73 22.94
N THR A 35 -29.89 -23.43 23.22
CA THR A 35 -30.40 -22.92 24.50
C THR A 35 -31.47 -21.87 24.22
N SER A 36 -32.60 -21.95 24.91
CA SER A 36 -33.77 -21.08 24.74
C SER A 36 -33.61 -19.68 25.33
N GLU A 37 -32.50 -19.41 26.04
CA GLU A 37 -32.26 -18.13 26.72
C GLU A 37 -31.54 -17.10 25.84
N LYS A 38 -31.83 -15.81 26.10
CA LYS A 38 -31.07 -14.67 25.58
C LYS A 38 -29.67 -14.72 26.20
N PHE A 39 -28.68 -15.08 25.39
CA PHE A 39 -27.29 -15.14 25.83
C PHE A 39 -26.59 -13.84 25.41
N ASP A 40 -26.17 -13.02 26.38
CA ASP A 40 -25.40 -11.80 26.12
C ASP A 40 -23.91 -12.12 26.05
N LEU A 41 -23.35 -12.06 24.84
CA LEU A 41 -21.94 -12.33 24.58
C LEU A 41 -21.04 -11.10 24.77
N THR A 42 -21.58 -9.98 25.27
CA THR A 42 -20.80 -8.75 25.49
C THR A 42 -19.71 -8.99 26.54
N GLY A 43 -18.47 -8.67 26.18
CA GLY A 43 -17.29 -8.81 27.05
C GLY A 43 -16.70 -10.23 27.09
N PHE A 44 -17.18 -11.16 26.27
CA PHE A 44 -16.49 -12.43 26.05
C PHE A 44 -15.32 -12.26 25.08
N SER A 45 -14.25 -13.00 25.33
CA SER A 45 -13.10 -13.14 24.44
C SER A 45 -13.06 -14.52 23.82
N LEU A 46 -12.52 -14.64 22.62
CA LEU A 46 -12.36 -15.89 21.90
C LEU A 46 -11.01 -16.52 22.20
N GLN A 47 -11.02 -17.68 22.86
CA GLN A 47 -9.87 -18.55 22.97
C GLN A 47 -9.85 -19.54 21.81
N ILE A 48 -8.75 -19.54 21.07
CA ILE A 48 -8.56 -20.42 19.91
C ILE A 48 -7.75 -21.65 20.35
N PRO A 49 -8.24 -22.88 20.10
CA PRO A 49 -7.48 -24.09 20.42
C PRO A 49 -6.09 -24.09 19.80
N ASN A 50 -5.11 -24.69 20.48
CA ASN A 50 -3.70 -24.80 20.07
C ASN A 50 -2.89 -23.49 20.07
N TYR A 51 -3.52 -22.37 20.41
CA TYR A 51 -2.85 -21.10 20.61
C TYR A 51 -3.10 -20.61 22.04
N SER A 52 -2.06 -20.07 22.68
CA SER A 52 -2.16 -19.49 24.02
C SER A 52 -2.84 -18.12 24.03
N ALA A 53 -3.53 -17.76 22.94
CA ALA A 53 -4.07 -16.43 22.71
C ALA A 53 -5.59 -16.37 22.98
N THR A 54 -5.98 -15.28 23.62
CA THR A 54 -7.36 -14.88 23.84
C THR A 54 -7.58 -13.59 23.04
N ILE A 55 -8.57 -13.59 22.15
CA ILE A 55 -8.87 -12.45 21.26
C ILE A 55 -10.11 -11.74 21.76
N ASP A 56 -10.01 -10.42 21.97
CA ASP A 56 -11.17 -9.61 22.32
C ASP A 56 -12.19 -9.59 21.18
N VAL A 57 -13.45 -9.88 21.52
CA VAL A 57 -14.56 -9.71 20.59
C VAL A 57 -15.22 -8.36 20.86
N THR A 58 -15.13 -7.48 19.86
CA THR A 58 -15.57 -6.08 20.00
C THR A 58 -17.08 -5.93 20.11
N TRP A 59 -17.85 -6.81 19.47
CA TRP A 59 -19.31 -6.89 19.61
C TRP A 59 -19.82 -8.23 19.07
N PHE A 60 -21.03 -8.63 19.49
CA PHE A 60 -21.78 -9.76 18.96
C PHE A 60 -23.20 -9.34 18.55
N ARG A 61 -23.74 -9.97 17.50
CA ARG A 61 -25.15 -9.84 17.11
C ARG A 61 -25.71 -11.21 16.73
N ARG A 62 -26.90 -11.52 17.23
CA ARG A 62 -27.68 -12.67 16.77
C ARG A 62 -28.19 -12.41 15.35
N THR A 63 -27.98 -13.35 14.44
CA THR A 63 -28.46 -13.26 13.06
C THR A 63 -29.36 -14.45 12.72
N ALA A 64 -30.47 -14.19 12.02
CA ALA A 64 -31.17 -15.24 11.29
C ALA A 64 -30.34 -15.58 10.05
N SER A 65 -30.12 -16.87 9.80
CA SER A 65 -29.19 -17.38 8.80
C SER A 65 -29.54 -16.93 7.38
N ASP A 66 -28.82 -15.94 6.85
CA ASP A 66 -28.81 -15.58 5.42
C ASP A 66 -27.42 -15.04 5.02
N LEU A 67 -26.35 -15.77 5.37
CA LEU A 67 -24.97 -15.41 5.00
C LEU A 67 -24.55 -15.95 3.62
N THR A 68 -25.41 -16.69 2.91
CA THR A 68 -25.08 -17.34 1.63
C THR A 68 -25.33 -16.49 0.38
N ASN A 69 -25.94 -15.30 0.50
CA ASN A 69 -26.40 -14.53 -0.67
C ASN A 69 -25.76 -13.13 -0.85
N ASN A 70 -24.47 -12.96 -0.52
CA ASN A 70 -23.72 -11.82 -1.05
C ASN A 70 -23.33 -12.06 -2.53
N ARG A 71 -24.33 -12.10 -3.42
CA ARG A 71 -24.22 -12.34 -4.87
C ARG A 71 -23.49 -11.23 -5.67
N GLY A 72 -22.74 -10.35 -5.02
CA GLY A 72 -22.14 -9.18 -5.66
C GLY A 72 -20.68 -8.88 -5.30
N CYS A 73 -19.95 -9.79 -4.65
CA CYS A 73 -18.54 -9.54 -4.34
C CYS A 73 -17.73 -10.85 -4.36
N LEU A 74 -16.79 -10.91 -5.29
CA LEU A 74 -16.14 -12.14 -5.77
C LEU A 74 -15.31 -12.93 -4.76
N ALA A 75 -14.96 -12.33 -3.64
CA ALA A 75 -14.36 -13.03 -2.52
C ALA A 75 -14.54 -12.20 -1.25
N SER A 76 -15.81 -11.97 -0.87
CA SER A 76 -16.06 -11.18 0.35
C SER A 76 -15.56 -11.86 1.63
N LEU A 77 -15.23 -13.15 1.59
CA LEU A 77 -14.90 -13.99 2.74
C LEU A 77 -13.69 -14.85 2.40
N ILE A 78 -12.64 -14.80 3.21
CA ILE A 78 -11.63 -15.86 3.24
C ILE A 78 -11.79 -16.60 4.56
N PRO A 79 -12.09 -17.91 4.52
CA PRO A 79 -12.07 -18.70 5.72
C PRO A 79 -10.63 -18.70 6.24
N ILE A 80 -10.44 -18.18 7.44
CA ILE A 80 -9.19 -18.36 8.15
C ILE A 80 -9.32 -19.76 8.76
N ASN A 81 -8.91 -20.76 7.98
CA ASN A 81 -9.14 -22.17 8.30
C ASN A 81 -8.46 -22.51 9.64
N LEU A 82 -9.27 -22.59 10.69
CA LEU A 82 -8.87 -23.16 11.97
C LEU A 82 -9.14 -24.67 12.00
N PHE A 83 -10.11 -25.18 11.22
CA PHE A 83 -10.49 -26.59 11.13
C PHE A 83 -11.15 -26.91 9.78
N SER A 84 -10.93 -28.11 9.23
CA SER A 84 -11.72 -28.65 8.13
C SER A 84 -13.01 -29.26 8.69
N SER A 85 -14.17 -28.71 8.32
CA SER A 85 -15.40 -29.52 8.19
C SER A 85 -16.46 -28.76 7.42
N ASP A 86 -17.07 -29.45 6.46
CA ASP A 86 -18.39 -29.11 5.94
C ASP A 86 -19.41 -29.34 7.06
N LEU A 87 -20.16 -28.30 7.44
CA LEU A 87 -21.25 -28.38 8.41
C LEU A 87 -22.50 -27.66 7.87
N PRO A 88 -23.71 -28.10 8.29
CA PRO A 88 -24.94 -28.01 7.53
C PRO A 88 -25.56 -26.61 7.55
N SER A 89 -26.36 -26.34 6.54
CA SER A 89 -27.27 -25.19 6.50
C SER A 89 -28.35 -25.33 7.57
N GLN A 90 -28.31 -24.44 8.57
CA GLN A 90 -29.39 -24.00 9.49
C GLN A 90 -29.10 -24.23 10.97
N THR A 91 -28.63 -23.17 11.61
CA THR A 91 -28.55 -22.94 13.06
C THR A 91 -28.70 -21.44 13.32
N SER A 92 -29.13 -21.06 14.52
CA SER A 92 -29.07 -19.66 14.95
C SER A 92 -27.61 -19.25 15.06
N SER A 93 -27.13 -18.32 14.24
CA SER A 93 -25.74 -17.86 14.28
C SER A 93 -25.55 -16.60 15.11
N HIS A 94 -24.40 -16.49 15.77
CA HIS A 94 -23.91 -15.23 16.34
C HIS A 94 -22.72 -14.75 15.54
N VAL A 95 -22.79 -13.53 15.05
CA VAL A 95 -21.70 -12.89 14.32
C VAL A 95 -21.04 -11.86 15.23
N GLY A 96 -19.72 -11.93 15.36
CA GLY A 96 -18.91 -10.95 16.06
C GLY A 96 -17.76 -10.41 15.23
N ARG A 97 -17.19 -9.28 15.67
CA ARG A 97 -16.00 -8.66 15.07
C ARG A 97 -14.81 -8.79 16.02
N LEU A 98 -13.69 -9.30 15.51
CA LEU A 98 -12.46 -9.46 16.28
C LEU A 98 -11.56 -8.22 16.15
N SER A 99 -10.81 -7.92 17.21
CA SER A 99 -9.63 -7.05 17.15
C SER A 99 -8.48 -7.73 16.39
N THR A 100 -7.39 -6.99 16.15
CA THR A 100 -6.15 -7.58 15.64
C THR A 100 -5.67 -8.68 16.60
N ALA A 101 -5.27 -9.82 16.06
CA ALA A 101 -4.82 -10.96 16.87
C ALA A 101 -3.52 -11.56 16.35
N LYS A 102 -2.58 -11.81 17.28
CA LYS A 102 -1.38 -12.61 17.02
C LYS A 102 -1.60 -13.98 17.64
N LEU A 103 -1.61 -15.02 16.80
CA LEU A 103 -1.74 -16.41 17.23
C LEU A 103 -0.38 -17.07 17.16
N SER A 104 0.10 -17.60 18.28
CA SER A 104 1.38 -18.30 18.34
C SER A 104 1.30 -19.53 19.24
N SER A 105 1.90 -20.62 18.78
CA SER A 105 2.17 -21.80 19.61
C SER A 105 3.42 -21.62 20.49
N GLY A 106 4.15 -20.52 20.33
CA GLY A 106 5.46 -20.28 20.95
C GLY A 106 6.64 -20.91 20.18
N SER A 107 6.36 -21.65 19.10
CA SER A 107 7.39 -22.24 18.24
C SER A 107 7.95 -21.21 17.25
N LYS A 108 9.23 -21.36 16.90
CA LYS A 108 9.84 -20.61 15.80
C LYS A 108 9.25 -21.02 14.45
N VAL A 109 9.36 -20.12 13.49
CA VAL A 109 8.93 -20.36 12.10
C VAL A 109 10.14 -20.53 11.19
N ARG A 110 9.98 -21.38 10.17
CA ARG A 110 10.92 -21.52 9.05
C ARG A 110 10.54 -20.63 7.87
N THR A 111 9.23 -20.44 7.67
CA THR A 111 8.66 -19.76 6.50
C THR A 111 7.41 -19.01 6.91
N ILE A 112 7.21 -17.80 6.37
CA ILE A 112 5.91 -17.11 6.42
C ILE A 112 5.31 -17.09 5.02
N LEU A 113 4.07 -17.56 4.88
CA LEU A 113 3.26 -17.40 3.67
C LEU A 113 2.29 -16.23 3.86
N PHE A 114 1.98 -15.50 2.80
CA PHE A 114 1.01 -14.40 2.81
C PHE A 114 0.31 -14.24 1.46
N HIS A 115 -0.72 -13.42 1.41
CA HIS A 115 -1.41 -13.05 0.18
C HIS A 115 -1.22 -11.56 -0.14
N ILE A 116 -1.39 -11.18 -1.41
CA ILE A 116 -1.40 -9.78 -1.85
C ILE A 116 -2.68 -9.48 -2.60
N VAL A 117 -3.30 -8.35 -2.26
CA VAL A 117 -4.59 -7.93 -2.79
C VAL A 117 -4.44 -6.95 -3.94
N ASN A 118 -5.21 -7.14 -5.03
CA ASN A 118 -5.38 -6.13 -6.09
C ASN A 118 -4.08 -5.63 -6.73
N PHE A 119 -3.00 -6.41 -6.63
CA PHE A 119 -1.73 -6.08 -7.26
C PHE A 119 -1.81 -6.32 -8.77
N ARG A 120 -0.97 -5.62 -9.52
CA ARG A 120 -0.96 -5.76 -10.98
C ARG A 120 -0.37 -7.09 -11.37
N ASP A 121 -0.88 -7.65 -12.46
CA ASP A 121 -0.28 -8.82 -13.08
C ASP A 121 1.18 -8.49 -13.44
N PHE A 122 2.05 -9.46 -13.24
CA PHE A 122 3.38 -9.50 -13.80
C PHE A 122 3.71 -10.96 -14.10
N THR A 123 4.52 -11.18 -15.13
CA THR A 123 4.94 -12.53 -15.51
C THR A 123 6.18 -12.94 -14.71
N GLY A 124 6.25 -14.21 -14.32
CA GLY A 124 7.38 -14.77 -13.57
C GLY A 124 7.27 -14.62 -12.05
N ARG A 125 8.30 -15.09 -11.34
CA ARG A 125 8.43 -14.98 -9.88
C ARG A 125 9.25 -13.75 -9.54
N ALA A 126 8.66 -12.81 -8.81
CA ALA A 126 9.44 -11.73 -8.22
C ALA A 126 10.20 -12.27 -7.01
N ILE A 127 11.48 -11.90 -6.92
CA ILE A 127 12.35 -12.27 -5.80
C ILE A 127 12.92 -10.96 -5.27
N LEU A 128 12.52 -10.60 -4.05
CA LEU A 128 13.01 -9.44 -3.31
C LEU A 128 13.95 -9.97 -2.24
N GLN A 129 15.12 -9.36 -2.08
CA GLN A 129 16.10 -9.80 -1.09
C GLN A 129 16.73 -8.59 -0.40
N ASN A 130 17.01 -8.77 0.89
CA ASN A 130 17.93 -7.93 1.65
C ASN A 130 19.00 -8.83 2.30
N ASN A 131 19.76 -8.34 3.27
CA ASN A 131 20.84 -9.13 3.89
C ASN A 131 20.37 -10.35 4.69
N HIS A 132 19.11 -10.39 5.10
CA HIS A 132 18.58 -11.42 6.01
C HIS A 132 17.47 -12.25 5.39
N TRP A 133 16.64 -11.62 4.55
CA TRP A 133 15.35 -12.15 4.10
C TRP A 133 15.29 -12.28 2.59
N GLU A 134 14.73 -13.40 2.15
CA GLU A 134 14.23 -13.60 0.80
C GLU A 134 12.70 -13.57 0.83
N ILE A 135 12.12 -12.76 -0.06
CA ILE A 135 10.69 -12.68 -0.31
C ILE A 135 10.43 -13.11 -1.75
N THR A 136 9.65 -14.16 -1.95
CA THR A 136 9.20 -14.57 -3.29
C THR A 136 7.72 -14.24 -3.44
N ILE A 137 7.34 -13.69 -4.59
CA ILE A 137 5.95 -13.36 -4.92
C ILE A 137 5.58 -14.03 -6.24
N ASP A 138 4.50 -14.80 -6.20
CA ASP A 138 3.97 -15.56 -7.34
C ASP A 138 2.52 -15.14 -7.63
N ARG A 139 2.19 -15.07 -8.91
CA ARG A 139 0.81 -14.89 -9.37
C ARG A 139 -0.04 -16.09 -8.95
N VAL A 140 -1.29 -15.86 -8.53
CA VAL A 140 -2.24 -16.97 -8.33
C VAL A 140 -2.65 -17.61 -9.66
N GLU A 141 -2.93 -18.91 -9.65
CA GLU A 141 -3.25 -19.67 -10.87
C GLU A 141 -4.48 -19.13 -11.61
N ASN A 142 -5.52 -18.75 -10.85
CA ASN A 142 -6.80 -18.25 -11.37
C ASN A 142 -6.83 -16.72 -11.58
N PHE A 143 -5.68 -16.05 -11.67
CA PHE A 143 -5.58 -14.60 -11.74
C PHE A 143 -6.47 -13.98 -12.82
N GLU A 144 -6.42 -14.49 -14.06
CA GLU A 144 -7.15 -13.92 -15.20
C GLU A 144 -8.67 -13.97 -14.99
N HIS A 145 -9.15 -15.06 -14.38
CA HIS A 145 -10.56 -15.20 -14.03
C HIS A 145 -10.96 -14.17 -12.98
N LEU A 146 -10.20 -14.07 -11.89
CA LEU A 146 -10.45 -13.12 -10.80
C LEU A 146 -10.37 -11.66 -11.29
N GLU A 147 -9.39 -11.35 -12.14
CA GLU A 147 -9.17 -10.02 -12.71
C GLU A 147 -10.33 -9.61 -13.63
N LYS A 148 -10.82 -10.55 -14.47
CA LYS A 148 -12.00 -10.29 -15.31
C LYS A 148 -13.22 -9.97 -14.45
N GLN A 149 -13.46 -10.80 -13.43
CA GLN A 149 -14.64 -10.64 -12.60
C GLN A 149 -14.58 -9.34 -11.77
N VAL A 150 -13.42 -8.99 -11.20
CA VAL A 150 -13.29 -7.73 -10.42
C VAL A 150 -13.38 -6.49 -11.31
N LYS A 151 -13.08 -6.58 -12.62
CA LYS A 151 -13.31 -5.48 -13.57
C LYS A 151 -14.80 -5.26 -13.85
N GLU A 152 -15.61 -6.32 -13.81
CA GLU A 152 -17.05 -6.25 -14.03
C GLU A 152 -17.78 -5.72 -12.79
N VAL A 153 -17.39 -6.19 -11.60
CA VAL A 153 -18.14 -5.95 -10.36
C VAL A 153 -17.46 -4.91 -9.45
N GLY A 154 -16.18 -4.63 -9.65
CA GLY A 154 -15.34 -3.89 -8.71
C GLY A 154 -15.00 -4.70 -7.44
N GLY A 155 -14.26 -4.09 -6.53
CA GLY A 155 -13.96 -4.67 -5.22
C GLY A 155 -12.53 -5.17 -5.07
N HIS A 156 -12.34 -6.36 -4.52
CA HIS A 156 -11.02 -6.90 -4.17
C HIS A 156 -10.88 -8.36 -4.59
N PHE A 157 -9.65 -8.78 -4.85
CA PHE A 157 -9.29 -10.20 -5.03
C PHE A 157 -7.85 -10.47 -4.60
N ILE A 158 -7.54 -11.72 -4.24
CA ILE A 158 -6.16 -12.17 -4.07
C ILE A 158 -5.52 -12.26 -5.45
N SER A 159 -4.52 -11.42 -5.65
CA SER A 159 -3.77 -11.33 -6.90
C SER A 159 -2.52 -12.20 -6.89
N HIS A 160 -1.83 -12.27 -5.75
CA HIS A 160 -0.57 -12.97 -5.62
C HIS A 160 -0.48 -13.65 -4.27
N VAL A 161 0.39 -14.65 -4.19
CA VAL A 161 0.87 -15.27 -2.96
C VAL A 161 2.32 -14.90 -2.77
N GLY A 162 2.72 -14.77 -1.52
CA GLY A 162 4.09 -14.47 -1.17
C GLY A 162 4.62 -15.39 -0.09
N ARG A 163 5.95 -15.46 -0.03
CA ARG A 163 6.68 -16.27 0.94
C ARG A 163 7.90 -15.52 1.43
N ILE A 164 8.09 -15.45 2.75
CA ILE A 164 9.28 -14.91 3.41
C ILE A 164 10.06 -16.04 4.06
N ARG A 165 11.38 -16.07 3.85
CA ARG A 165 12.32 -16.98 4.51
C ARG A 165 13.61 -16.24 4.84
N ARG A 166 14.32 -16.69 5.87
CA ARG A 166 15.71 -16.27 6.05
C ARG A 166 16.59 -16.89 4.98
N ILE A 167 17.55 -16.11 4.50
CA ILE A 167 18.51 -16.55 3.47
C ILE A 167 19.41 -17.69 4.01
N ASP A 168 19.75 -17.65 5.29
CA ASP A 168 20.52 -18.70 5.97
C ASP A 168 19.70 -19.96 6.27
N ASN A 169 18.41 -19.98 5.92
CA ASN A 169 17.47 -21.06 6.22
C ASN A 169 17.41 -21.41 7.73
N VAL A 170 17.66 -20.47 8.64
CA VAL A 170 17.50 -20.69 10.09
C VAL A 170 16.06 -20.38 10.52
N ASP A 171 15.57 -21.09 11.54
CA ASP A 171 14.27 -20.80 12.15
C ASP A 171 14.31 -19.50 12.97
N PHE A 172 13.27 -18.69 12.88
CA PHE A 172 13.21 -17.32 13.41
C PHE A 172 11.92 -17.05 14.19
N ASP A 173 11.93 -15.98 14.98
CA ASP A 173 10.71 -15.51 15.61
C ASP A 173 9.95 -14.63 14.61
N PRO A 174 8.64 -14.82 14.40
CA PRO A 174 7.85 -13.91 13.56
C PRO A 174 8.00 -12.43 13.92
N GLU A 175 8.33 -12.10 15.17
CA GLU A 175 8.63 -10.72 15.59
C GLU A 175 9.86 -10.12 14.90
N ASP A 176 10.80 -10.93 14.43
CA ASP A 176 11.96 -10.48 13.65
C ASP A 176 11.55 -9.79 12.32
N ILE A 177 10.29 -9.98 11.88
CA ILE A 177 9.71 -9.39 10.66
C ILE A 177 8.72 -8.26 10.99
N LEU A 178 8.06 -8.32 12.14
CA LEU A 178 6.95 -7.44 12.52
C LEU A 178 7.36 -6.28 13.42
N CYS A 179 8.41 -6.44 14.23
CA CYS A 179 8.92 -5.39 15.09
C CYS A 179 10.19 -4.76 14.48
N PRO A 180 10.38 -3.44 14.64
CA PRO A 180 11.65 -2.82 14.30
C PRO A 180 12.76 -3.38 15.21
N ALA A 181 13.98 -3.50 14.68
CA ALA A 181 15.16 -3.88 15.46
C ALA A 181 15.60 -2.81 16.50
N TYR A 182 14.84 -1.71 16.62
CA TYR A 182 15.11 -0.58 17.52
C TYR A 182 13.84 -0.16 18.28
N ASP A 183 14.04 0.09 19.56
CA ASP A 183 13.05 0.34 20.61
C ASP A 183 12.00 1.44 20.28
N SER A 184 10.72 1.11 20.49
CA SER A 184 9.63 2.01 20.93
C SER A 184 9.12 3.20 20.10
N ASP A 185 9.71 3.60 18.96
CA ASP A 185 9.14 4.71 18.16
C ASP A 185 8.06 4.24 17.18
N GLU A 186 6.95 5.01 17.07
CA GLU A 186 5.80 4.80 16.17
C GLU A 186 6.13 4.75 14.66
N ASN A 187 7.42 4.81 14.30
CA ASN A 187 7.96 4.74 12.93
C ASN A 187 8.73 3.42 12.75
N SER A 188 8.01 2.30 12.62
CA SER A 188 8.63 0.97 12.48
C SER A 188 9.22 0.75 11.08
N SER A 189 10.54 0.51 11.02
CA SER A 189 11.27 0.11 9.81
C SER A 189 11.28 -1.41 9.59
N ASP A 190 10.26 -2.11 10.10
CA ASP A 190 10.13 -3.56 10.01
C ASP A 190 9.87 -4.02 8.55
N LEU A 191 10.09 -5.31 8.30
CA LEU A 191 9.97 -5.88 6.96
C LEU A 191 8.51 -5.95 6.49
N TRP A 192 7.57 -6.19 7.39
CA TRP A 192 6.15 -6.31 7.04
C TRP A 192 5.57 -4.97 6.58
N SER A 193 5.81 -3.91 7.34
CA SER A 193 5.48 -2.53 6.99
C SER A 193 6.24 -2.10 5.74
N GLY A 194 7.53 -2.44 5.63
CA GLY A 194 8.31 -2.15 4.42
C GLY A 194 7.71 -2.78 3.17
N LEU A 195 7.27 -4.03 3.25
CA LEU A 195 6.62 -4.73 2.14
C LEU A 195 5.28 -4.09 1.79
N HIS A 196 4.48 -3.67 2.78
CA HIS A 196 3.26 -2.91 2.55
C HIS A 196 3.52 -1.62 1.76
N TYR A 197 4.47 -0.79 2.20
CA TYR A 197 4.78 0.47 1.52
C TYR A 197 5.40 0.25 0.14
N PHE A 198 6.30 -0.73 -0.01
CA PHE A 198 6.94 -1.06 -1.28
C PHE A 198 5.92 -1.51 -2.33
N LEU A 199 5.04 -2.46 -1.98
CA LEU A 199 3.99 -2.94 -2.88
C LEU A 199 3.02 -1.81 -3.22
N SER A 200 2.66 -0.98 -2.24
CA SER A 200 1.71 0.12 -2.46
C SER A 200 2.28 1.22 -3.35
N PHE A 201 3.56 1.57 -3.17
CA PHE A 201 4.28 2.48 -4.06
C PHE A 201 4.29 1.96 -5.49
N THR A 202 4.67 0.69 -5.67
CA THR A 202 4.72 0.04 -6.98
C THR A 202 3.34 0.01 -7.64
N ARG A 203 2.30 -0.28 -6.86
CA ARG A 203 0.92 -0.37 -7.35
C ARG A 203 0.30 1.01 -7.64
N GLY A 204 0.75 2.04 -6.93
CA GLY A 204 0.12 3.36 -6.85
C GLY A 204 -1.20 3.38 -6.07
N LEU A 205 -1.50 2.32 -5.31
CA LEU A 205 -2.68 2.12 -4.45
C LEU A 205 -2.25 1.26 -3.25
N TRP A 206 -2.95 1.36 -2.12
CA TRP A 206 -2.73 0.50 -0.96
C TRP A 206 -2.99 -0.96 -1.32
N SER A 207 -1.91 -1.75 -1.31
CA SER A 207 -1.87 -3.16 -1.69
C SER A 207 -0.94 -3.92 -0.73
N PRO A 208 -1.29 -3.96 0.57
CA PRO A 208 -0.47 -4.62 1.59
C PRO A 208 -0.40 -6.14 1.39
N PRO A 209 0.64 -6.79 1.93
CA PRO A 209 0.57 -8.21 2.23
C PRO A 209 -0.48 -8.44 3.33
N ILE A 210 -1.17 -9.58 3.30
CA ILE A 210 -2.27 -9.89 4.22
C ILE A 210 -2.24 -11.35 4.64
N LEU A 211 -2.95 -11.64 5.75
CA LEU A 211 -3.20 -12.98 6.26
C LEU A 211 -1.92 -13.84 6.35
N PRO A 212 -0.85 -13.35 6.98
CA PRO A 212 0.37 -14.13 7.05
C PRO A 212 0.22 -15.34 7.98
N VAL A 213 0.79 -16.46 7.56
CA VAL A 213 0.83 -17.73 8.27
C VAL A 213 2.26 -18.22 8.37
N GLY A 214 2.71 -18.50 9.58
CA GLY A 214 4.03 -19.04 9.89
C GLY A 214 4.01 -20.55 9.97
N LEU A 215 4.92 -21.16 9.21
CA LEU A 215 5.15 -22.60 9.15
C LEU A 215 6.47 -22.94 9.82
N ASP A 216 6.49 -24.00 10.62
CA ASP A 216 7.74 -24.57 11.16
C ASP A 216 8.53 -25.33 10.07
N GLN A 217 9.67 -25.92 10.44
CA GLN A 217 10.51 -26.70 9.53
C GLN A 217 9.84 -27.98 8.98
N TYR A 218 8.76 -28.45 9.61
CA TYR A 218 7.98 -29.62 9.20
C TYR A 218 6.75 -29.23 8.37
N GLY A 219 6.50 -27.93 8.18
CA GLY A 219 5.34 -27.40 7.46
C GLY A 219 4.08 -27.27 8.32
N ASN A 220 4.18 -27.41 9.65
CA ASN A 220 3.03 -27.22 10.54
C ASN A 220 2.74 -25.72 10.73
N HIS A 221 1.46 -25.37 10.81
CA HIS A 221 1.03 -24.01 11.11
C HIS A 221 1.27 -23.72 12.61
N VAL A 222 2.22 -22.84 12.92
CA VAL A 222 2.63 -22.55 14.30
C VAL A 222 2.41 -21.09 14.69
N TRP A 223 2.12 -20.23 13.73
CA TRP A 223 1.92 -18.80 13.93
C TRP A 223 0.98 -18.18 12.88
N GLN A 224 0.21 -17.16 13.25
CA GLN A 224 -0.62 -16.35 12.34
C GLN A 224 -0.77 -14.91 12.85
N LEU A 225 -0.87 -13.94 11.94
CA LEU A 225 -1.32 -12.58 12.25
C LEU A 225 -2.64 -12.28 11.55
N TRP A 226 -3.57 -11.78 12.35
CA TRP A 226 -4.93 -11.47 11.96
C TRP A 226 -5.13 -9.96 12.09
N GLU A 227 -5.02 -9.25 10.97
CA GLU A 227 -5.14 -7.80 10.93
C GLU A 227 -6.01 -7.34 9.75
N CYS A 228 -6.43 -6.07 9.79
CA CYS A 228 -7.20 -5.43 8.73
C CYS A 228 -6.44 -4.19 8.24
N PRO A 229 -5.41 -4.36 7.39
CA PRO A 229 -4.68 -3.22 6.88
C PRO A 229 -5.55 -2.40 5.91
N ILE A 230 -5.11 -1.18 5.61
CA ILE A 230 -5.76 -0.36 4.59
C ILE A 230 -5.51 -1.01 3.23
N VAL A 231 -6.58 -1.31 2.52
CA VAL A 231 -6.54 -1.92 1.17
C VAL A 231 -7.45 -1.13 0.26
N ASP A 232 -6.95 -0.72 -0.89
CA ASP A 232 -7.78 -0.05 -1.88
C ASP A 232 -8.49 -1.03 -2.80
N ARG A 233 -9.69 -0.62 -3.24
CA ARG A 233 -10.45 -1.33 -4.28
C ARG A 233 -9.69 -1.37 -5.59
N TRP A 234 -9.93 -2.43 -6.36
CA TRP A 234 -9.39 -2.61 -7.69
C TRP A 234 -9.77 -1.43 -8.59
N ARG A 235 -8.76 -0.88 -9.25
CA ARG A 235 -8.88 0.23 -10.19
C ARG A 235 -7.89 0.08 -11.33
N ASN A 236 -8.39 0.12 -12.57
CA ASN A 236 -7.59 0.07 -13.79
C ASN A 236 -7.13 1.45 -14.27
N ASP A 237 -7.91 2.48 -13.97
CA ASP A 237 -7.70 3.87 -14.35
C ASP A 237 -6.53 4.51 -13.62
N MET A 238 -6.19 4.00 -12.43
CA MET A 238 -5.01 4.38 -11.66
C MET A 238 -3.87 3.37 -11.90
N GLN A 239 -2.99 3.72 -12.83
CA GLN A 239 -1.71 3.01 -13.06
C GLN A 239 -0.56 3.84 -12.46
N GLY A 240 0.48 3.17 -11.99
CA GLY A 240 1.71 3.81 -11.57
C GLY A 240 2.77 3.75 -12.66
N TRP A 241 3.98 4.15 -12.28
CA TRP A 241 5.21 3.97 -13.04
C TRP A 241 5.56 2.49 -13.34
N PHE A 242 5.09 1.55 -12.52
CA PHE A 242 5.45 0.14 -12.62
C PHE A 242 5.07 -0.48 -13.98
N ASN A 243 6.07 -1.06 -14.64
CA ASN A 243 5.96 -1.59 -16.00
C ASN A 243 5.43 -3.03 -16.09
N MET A 244 5.05 -3.66 -14.96
CA MET A 244 4.54 -5.03 -14.90
C MET A 244 5.60 -6.12 -15.20
N ASP A 245 6.88 -5.79 -15.03
CA ASP A 245 7.98 -6.74 -15.07
C ASP A 245 8.38 -7.13 -13.64
N HIS A 246 8.52 -8.44 -13.37
CA HIS A 246 8.95 -8.92 -12.06
C HIS A 246 10.40 -8.51 -11.74
N GLN A 247 11.24 -8.30 -12.77
CA GLN A 247 12.62 -7.85 -12.59
C GLN A 247 12.68 -6.43 -12.02
N THR A 248 11.75 -5.57 -12.43
CA THR A 248 11.61 -4.22 -11.86
C THR A 248 11.43 -4.24 -10.34
N LEU A 249 10.66 -5.20 -9.80
CA LEU A 249 10.50 -5.34 -8.35
C LEU A 249 11.81 -5.75 -7.68
N ARG A 250 12.52 -6.71 -8.26
CA ARG A 250 13.81 -7.19 -7.77
C ARG A 250 14.83 -6.06 -7.75
N ASP A 251 14.93 -5.30 -8.82
CA ASP A 251 15.98 -4.29 -9.01
C ASP A 251 15.72 -3.04 -8.15
N LEU A 252 14.45 -2.71 -7.89
CA LEU A 252 14.07 -1.57 -7.05
C LEU A 252 14.25 -1.85 -5.55
N PHE A 253 13.93 -3.07 -5.11
CA PHE A 253 13.77 -3.38 -3.69
C PHE A 253 15.00 -3.09 -2.82
N PRO A 254 16.25 -3.39 -3.24
CA PRO A 254 17.43 -3.13 -2.42
C PRO A 254 17.60 -1.65 -2.05
N GLY A 255 17.47 -0.74 -3.01
CA GLY A 255 17.59 0.70 -2.74
C GLY A 255 16.42 1.27 -1.95
N PHE A 256 15.21 0.72 -2.15
CA PHE A 256 14.09 0.99 -1.24
C PHE A 256 14.42 0.57 0.20
N TRP A 257 14.89 -0.66 0.38
CA TRP A 257 15.15 -1.23 1.70
C TRP A 257 16.26 -0.47 2.45
N GLU A 258 17.29 -0.02 1.75
CA GLU A 258 18.36 0.83 2.29
C GLU A 258 17.80 2.11 2.90
N LEU A 259 16.92 2.83 2.19
CA LEU A 259 16.31 4.06 2.71
C LEU A 259 15.19 3.78 3.72
N TRP A 260 14.49 2.66 3.61
CA TRP A 260 13.46 2.24 4.56
C TRP A 260 14.04 1.93 5.95
N THR A 261 15.24 1.36 5.99
CA THR A 261 15.94 1.00 7.24
C THR A 261 16.91 2.08 7.72
N CYS A 262 17.16 3.12 6.93
CA CYS A 262 17.92 4.30 7.34
C CYS A 262 17.15 5.08 8.43
N PRO A 263 17.68 5.21 9.66
CA PRO A 263 16.97 5.87 10.77
C PRO A 263 16.59 7.33 10.50
N THR A 264 17.39 8.05 9.70
CA THR A 264 17.14 9.45 9.35
C THR A 264 16.29 9.63 8.10
N CYS A 265 16.08 8.57 7.32
CA CYS A 265 15.39 8.62 6.04
C CYS A 265 13.96 8.04 6.12
N HIS A 266 13.76 7.01 6.96
CA HIS A 266 12.55 6.20 7.02
C HIS A 266 11.27 7.04 7.06
N ALA A 267 11.16 7.98 8.00
CA ALA A 267 9.96 8.78 8.20
C ALA A 267 9.63 9.64 6.97
N THR A 268 10.64 10.17 6.26
CA THR A 268 10.40 10.93 5.03
C THR A 268 9.99 10.03 3.87
N ILE A 269 10.59 8.84 3.75
CA ILE A 269 10.25 7.88 2.70
C ILE A 269 8.84 7.32 2.89
N SER A 270 8.48 6.90 4.11
CA SER A 270 7.15 6.41 4.42
C SER A 270 6.10 7.50 4.14
N GLN A 271 6.35 8.73 4.58
CA GLN A 271 5.44 9.85 4.34
C GLN A 271 5.31 10.21 2.85
N ALA A 272 6.41 10.19 2.09
CA ALA A 272 6.41 10.47 0.66
C ALA A 272 5.63 9.40 -0.13
N ILE A 273 5.81 8.12 0.20
CA ILE A 273 5.03 7.02 -0.39
C ILE A 273 3.55 7.14 0.00
N PHE A 274 3.23 7.46 1.24
CA PHE A 274 1.86 7.68 1.68
C PHE A 274 1.18 8.77 0.85
N TRP A 275 1.80 9.95 0.70
CA TRP A 275 1.25 11.02 -0.12
C TRP A 275 1.23 10.69 -1.61
N HIS A 276 2.19 9.89 -2.10
CA HIS A 276 2.16 9.35 -3.45
C HIS A 276 0.90 8.51 -3.69
N VAL A 277 0.61 7.56 -2.79
CA VAL A 277 -0.57 6.70 -2.89
C VAL A 277 -1.84 7.54 -2.76
N GLU A 278 -1.98 8.37 -1.73
CA GLU A 278 -3.17 9.20 -1.52
C GLU A 278 -3.46 10.17 -2.68
N SER A 279 -2.41 10.80 -3.23
CA SER A 279 -2.56 11.68 -4.41
C SER A 279 -2.88 10.91 -5.68
N SER A 280 -2.42 9.67 -5.82
CA SER A 280 -2.77 8.79 -6.94
C SER A 280 -4.25 8.41 -6.92
N LYS A 281 -4.86 8.36 -5.74
CA LYS A 281 -6.27 7.98 -5.59
C LYS A 281 -7.27 9.08 -5.91
N LEU A 282 -6.83 10.34 -5.95
CA LEU A 282 -7.67 11.53 -6.03
C LEU A 282 -8.65 11.72 -4.86
N VAL A 283 -8.30 11.24 -3.64
CA VAL A 283 -9.19 11.28 -2.45
C VAL A 283 -9.67 12.70 -2.13
N ALA A 284 -8.79 13.69 -2.26
CA ALA A 284 -9.09 15.09 -1.98
C ALA A 284 -9.38 15.91 -3.26
N SER A 285 -9.94 15.28 -4.29
CA SER A 285 -9.98 15.77 -5.68
C SER A 285 -8.59 15.94 -6.32
N THR A 286 -8.56 16.28 -7.59
CA THR A 286 -7.32 16.58 -8.32
C THR A 286 -6.54 17.73 -7.69
N GLY A 287 -7.24 18.77 -7.20
CA GLY A 287 -6.60 19.92 -6.55
C GLY A 287 -5.89 19.55 -5.24
N GLY A 288 -6.56 18.79 -4.36
CA GLY A 288 -5.95 18.31 -3.13
C GLY A 288 -4.78 17.36 -3.38
N SER A 289 -4.84 16.57 -4.45
CA SER A 289 -3.76 15.65 -4.83
C SER A 289 -2.48 16.38 -5.23
N ILE A 290 -2.58 17.54 -5.88
CA ILE A 290 -1.41 18.40 -6.20
C ILE A 290 -0.75 18.90 -4.91
N ILE A 291 -1.53 19.25 -3.89
CA ILE A 291 -1.00 19.69 -2.59
C ILE A 291 -0.16 18.58 -1.95
N LEU A 292 -0.68 17.33 -1.95
CA LEU A 292 0.02 16.17 -1.42
C LEU A 292 1.30 15.86 -2.21
N GLN A 293 1.26 15.90 -3.54
CA GLN A 293 2.43 15.69 -4.39
C GLN A 293 3.53 16.72 -4.12
N GLN A 294 3.14 18.00 -4.01
CA GLN A 294 4.09 19.06 -3.72
C GLN A 294 4.70 18.90 -2.32
N ALA A 295 3.90 18.58 -1.29
CA ALA A 295 4.42 18.32 0.05
C ALA A 295 5.43 17.16 0.07
N ALA A 296 5.17 16.10 -0.70
CA ALA A 296 6.08 14.97 -0.86
C ALA A 296 7.39 15.41 -1.53
N LEU A 297 7.32 16.12 -2.65
CA LEU A 297 8.50 16.63 -3.36
C LEU A 297 9.34 17.57 -2.49
N GLU A 298 8.71 18.46 -1.71
CA GLU A 298 9.44 19.36 -0.79
C GLU A 298 10.14 18.59 0.34
N SER A 299 9.52 17.52 0.84
CA SER A 299 10.13 16.66 1.87
C SER A 299 11.28 15.83 1.31
N LEU A 300 11.12 15.31 0.09
CA LEU A 300 12.19 14.60 -0.63
C LEU A 300 13.35 15.53 -1.03
N ALA A 301 13.06 16.80 -1.33
CA ALA A 301 14.09 17.82 -1.58
C ALA A 301 14.97 18.03 -0.34
N TRP A 302 14.35 18.15 0.84
CA TRP A 302 15.10 18.22 2.09
C TRP A 302 15.90 16.94 2.34
N LEU A 303 15.27 15.77 2.21
CA LEU A 303 15.96 14.48 2.39
C LEU A 303 17.19 14.36 1.48
N LYS A 304 17.03 14.64 0.19
CA LYS A 304 18.12 14.52 -0.78
C LYS A 304 19.21 15.57 -0.56
N LEU A 305 18.85 16.85 -0.57
CA LEU A 305 19.82 17.96 -0.62
C LEU A 305 20.47 18.25 0.74
N VAL A 306 19.81 17.91 1.85
CA VAL A 306 20.31 18.17 3.20
C VAL A 306 20.80 16.88 3.85
N ASN A 307 19.98 15.84 3.89
CA ASN A 307 20.28 14.63 4.68
C ASN A 307 21.23 13.67 3.95
N ILE A 308 20.94 13.35 2.69
CA ILE A 308 21.71 12.35 1.92
C ILE A 308 22.99 12.97 1.35
N ASP A 309 22.89 14.10 0.66
CA ASP A 309 24.04 14.70 -0.05
C ASP A 309 24.84 15.67 0.82
N GLY A 310 24.21 16.28 1.83
CA GLY A 310 24.83 17.33 2.62
C GLY A 310 25.14 18.61 1.84
N THR A 311 24.55 18.79 0.64
CA THR A 311 24.71 19.98 -0.21
C THR A 311 24.37 21.26 0.54
N TYR A 312 23.35 21.20 1.40
CA TYR A 312 22.94 22.32 2.26
C TYR A 312 22.95 21.93 3.73
N SER A 313 23.37 22.86 4.59
CA SER A 313 23.13 22.75 6.03
C SER A 313 21.64 22.95 6.35
N ASN A 314 21.17 22.37 7.45
CA ASN A 314 19.78 22.50 7.88
C ASN A 314 19.36 23.98 8.04
N ASN A 315 20.21 24.80 8.69
CA ASN A 315 19.95 26.23 8.89
C ASN A 315 19.88 27.00 7.57
N PHE A 316 20.75 26.68 6.61
CA PHE A 316 20.71 27.31 5.29
C PHE A 316 19.44 26.94 4.53
N TYR A 317 19.07 25.66 4.54
CA TYR A 317 17.87 25.19 3.85
C TYR A 317 16.59 25.80 4.47
N ASP A 318 16.50 25.83 5.80
CA ASP A 318 15.35 26.43 6.51
C ASP A 318 15.23 27.94 6.28
N SER A 319 16.35 28.66 6.25
CA SER A 319 16.37 30.11 6.01
C SER A 319 15.95 30.46 4.56
N ASN A 320 16.20 29.55 3.61
CA ASN A 320 15.90 29.71 2.19
C ASN A 320 14.62 28.97 1.74
N ARG A 321 13.90 28.32 2.67
CA ARG A 321 12.71 27.47 2.47
C ARG A 321 11.52 28.12 1.73
N LYS A 322 11.61 29.39 1.36
CA LYS A 322 10.47 30.19 0.91
C LYS A 322 10.06 29.98 -0.55
N ILE A 323 10.82 29.21 -1.34
CA ILE A 323 10.51 29.02 -2.76
C ILE A 323 10.47 27.53 -3.10
N ALA A 324 9.31 26.90 -2.87
CA ALA A 324 9.07 25.50 -3.22
C ALA A 324 9.47 25.15 -4.66
N GLU A 325 9.22 26.06 -5.61
CA GLU A 325 9.65 25.92 -7.00
C GLU A 325 11.17 25.72 -7.14
N VAL A 326 11.98 26.44 -6.37
CA VAL A 326 13.45 26.35 -6.41
C VAL A 326 13.89 25.00 -5.85
N ASN A 327 13.41 24.62 -4.68
CA ASN A 327 13.78 23.37 -4.02
C ASN A 327 13.40 22.15 -4.89
N ILE A 328 12.22 22.17 -5.50
CA ILE A 328 11.79 21.09 -6.40
C ILE A 328 12.63 21.11 -7.69
N SER A 329 12.91 22.28 -8.27
CA SER A 329 13.74 22.38 -9.48
C SER A 329 15.15 21.82 -9.24
N GLU A 330 15.72 22.11 -8.08
CA GLU A 330 17.04 21.62 -7.69
C GLU A 330 17.02 20.13 -7.40
N LEU A 331 16.01 19.63 -6.66
CA LEU A 331 15.80 18.19 -6.47
C LEU A 331 15.76 17.45 -7.81
N LEU A 332 14.98 17.92 -8.78
CA LEU A 332 14.88 17.28 -10.10
C LEU A 332 16.22 17.25 -10.84
N LYS A 333 17.00 18.34 -10.72
CA LYS A 333 18.35 18.42 -11.31
C LYS A 333 19.29 17.41 -10.67
N GLU A 334 19.35 17.36 -9.33
CA GLU A 334 20.26 16.47 -8.58
C GLU A 334 19.81 14.99 -8.65
N CYS A 335 18.52 14.73 -8.91
CA CYS A 335 18.00 13.40 -9.20
C CYS A 335 18.16 13.03 -10.68
N GLY A 336 19.40 12.92 -11.15
CA GLY A 336 19.66 12.40 -12.49
C GLY A 336 19.23 13.32 -13.63
N SER A 337 19.16 14.63 -13.37
CA SER A 337 18.75 15.64 -14.34
C SER A 337 17.36 15.39 -14.94
N ILE A 338 16.39 15.01 -14.10
CA ILE A 338 14.98 14.92 -14.52
C ILE A 338 14.55 16.26 -15.13
N GLN A 339 13.96 16.21 -16.32
CA GLN A 339 13.59 17.40 -17.08
C GLN A 339 12.51 18.22 -16.36
N ASN A 340 12.87 19.44 -15.96
CA ASN A 340 11.98 20.40 -15.29
C ASN A 340 11.23 21.30 -16.30
N CYS A 341 10.89 20.79 -17.48
CA CYS A 341 10.07 21.49 -18.47
C CYS A 341 8.61 21.02 -18.40
N ILE A 342 7.71 21.80 -19.01
CA ILE A 342 6.32 21.40 -19.22
C ILE A 342 6.24 20.68 -20.57
N PRO A 343 5.94 19.38 -20.64
CA PRO A 343 5.88 18.66 -21.91
C PRO A 343 4.78 19.19 -22.83
N ASN A 344 5.02 19.15 -24.13
CA ASN A 344 4.09 19.66 -25.15
C ASN A 344 2.76 18.88 -25.18
N GLU A 345 2.76 17.64 -24.70
CA GLU A 345 1.59 16.79 -24.55
C GLU A 345 0.59 17.33 -23.51
N LEU A 346 1.04 18.22 -22.62
CA LEU A 346 0.23 18.88 -21.59
C LEU A 346 -0.20 20.28 -22.06
N ALA A 347 -0.95 20.33 -23.16
CA ALA A 347 -1.28 21.58 -23.85
C ALA A 347 -2.12 22.56 -22.99
N ASP A 348 -3.06 22.05 -22.18
CA ASP A 348 -3.88 22.89 -21.29
C ASP A 348 -3.04 23.48 -20.15
N LEU A 349 -2.04 22.74 -19.66
CA LEU A 349 -1.05 23.21 -18.68
C LEU A 349 -0.09 24.23 -19.29
N LEU A 350 0.38 24.01 -20.52
CA LEU A 350 1.27 24.93 -21.23
C LEU A 350 0.60 26.29 -21.49
N ASN A 351 -0.68 26.27 -21.92
CA ASN A 351 -1.48 27.48 -22.11
C ASN A 351 -1.64 28.25 -20.79
N TYR A 352 -1.91 27.53 -19.70
CA TYR A 352 -2.00 28.15 -18.38
C TYR A 352 -0.64 28.71 -17.92
N ALA A 353 0.45 27.99 -18.15
CA ALA A 353 1.81 28.43 -17.83
C ALA A 353 2.16 29.75 -18.52
N THR A 354 1.83 29.86 -19.81
CA THR A 354 1.99 31.10 -20.59
C THR A 354 1.23 32.28 -19.94
N SER A 355 -0.01 32.06 -19.50
CA SER A 355 -0.81 33.10 -18.82
C SER A 355 -0.28 33.53 -17.44
N THR A 356 0.58 32.72 -16.85
CA THR A 356 1.20 32.97 -15.53
C THR A 356 2.66 33.41 -15.61
N GLY A 357 3.27 33.36 -16.80
CA GLY A 357 4.69 33.62 -17.02
C GLY A 357 5.62 32.54 -16.43
N LYS A 358 5.10 31.34 -16.16
CA LYS A 358 5.90 30.21 -15.66
C LYS A 358 6.46 29.40 -16.82
N THR A 359 7.73 29.03 -16.72
CA THR A 359 8.47 28.32 -17.77
C THR A 359 8.91 26.91 -17.38
N THR A 360 8.82 26.56 -16.10
CA THR A 360 9.24 25.25 -15.56
C THR A 360 8.06 24.43 -15.06
N GLY A 361 8.23 23.11 -15.02
CA GLY A 361 7.25 22.18 -14.45
C GLY A 361 7.02 22.42 -12.96
N ALA A 362 8.10 22.51 -12.18
CA ALA A 362 8.06 22.84 -10.75
C ALA A 362 7.37 24.19 -10.48
N GLY A 363 7.62 25.18 -11.35
CA GLY A 363 7.06 26.52 -11.22
C GLY A 363 5.57 26.58 -11.49
N ILE A 364 5.07 25.87 -12.51
CA ILE A 364 3.63 25.85 -12.80
C ILE A 364 2.85 25.03 -11.76
N ILE A 365 3.40 23.91 -11.28
CA ILE A 365 2.80 23.12 -10.19
C ILE A 365 2.68 23.97 -8.92
N SER A 366 3.76 24.64 -8.53
CA SER A 366 3.77 25.53 -7.37
C SER A 366 2.79 26.70 -7.52
N ALA A 367 2.67 27.28 -8.74
CA ALA A 367 1.72 28.34 -9.01
C ALA A 367 0.26 27.87 -8.89
N ILE A 368 -0.07 26.68 -9.41
CA ILE A 368 -1.40 26.08 -9.30
C ILE A 368 -1.72 25.81 -7.83
N ARG A 369 -0.81 25.15 -7.09
CA ARG A 369 -0.98 24.88 -5.66
C ARG A 369 -1.24 26.17 -4.88
N ASN A 370 -0.42 27.20 -5.08
CA ASN A 370 -0.59 28.49 -4.40
C ASN A 370 -1.94 29.15 -4.70
N ASN A 371 -2.47 28.98 -5.91
CA ASN A 371 -3.81 29.48 -6.25
C ASN A 371 -4.91 28.64 -5.59
N LEU A 372 -4.73 27.33 -5.46
CA LEU A 372 -5.69 26.46 -4.77
C LEU A 372 -5.74 26.72 -3.25
N THR A 373 -4.58 26.96 -2.61
CA THR A 373 -4.51 27.09 -1.14
C THR A 373 -4.63 28.54 -0.65
N HIS A 374 -4.16 29.51 -1.44
CA HIS A 374 -4.04 30.92 -1.03
C HIS A 374 -4.54 31.89 -2.11
N GLY A 375 -5.38 31.41 -3.05
CA GLY A 375 -5.82 32.17 -4.19
C GLY A 375 -6.70 33.37 -3.83
N LYS A 376 -6.23 34.58 -4.16
CA LYS A 376 -7.12 35.75 -4.26
C LYS A 376 -8.21 35.47 -5.30
N PRO A 377 -9.43 36.01 -5.15
CA PRO A 377 -10.54 35.75 -6.07
C PRO A 377 -10.20 35.96 -7.55
N SER A 378 -9.35 36.93 -7.89
CA SER A 378 -8.88 37.18 -9.26
C SER A 378 -7.99 36.07 -9.84
N ARG A 379 -7.17 35.42 -9.02
CA ARG A 379 -6.29 34.32 -9.45
C ARG A 379 -7.05 33.01 -9.59
N LEU A 380 -8.02 32.76 -8.70
CA LEU A 380 -8.99 31.68 -8.85
C LEU A 380 -9.79 31.89 -10.14
N LYS A 381 -10.37 33.08 -10.35
CA LYS A 381 -11.09 33.41 -11.60
C LYS A 381 -10.25 33.16 -12.84
N ARG A 382 -8.95 33.51 -12.84
CA ARG A 382 -8.04 33.22 -13.96
C ARG A 382 -7.83 31.72 -14.20
N LEU A 383 -7.65 30.93 -13.13
CA LEU A 383 -7.59 29.47 -13.22
C LEU A 383 -8.90 28.88 -13.76
N HIS A 384 -10.04 29.48 -13.39
CA HIS A 384 -11.37 29.10 -13.89
C HIS A 384 -11.64 29.58 -15.34
N SER A 385 -11.03 30.67 -15.81
CA SER A 385 -11.38 31.31 -17.08
C SER A 385 -10.49 30.92 -18.26
N VAL A 386 -9.22 30.57 -18.01
CA VAL A 386 -8.22 30.27 -19.07
C VAL A 386 -8.22 28.78 -19.45
N ALA A 387 -8.81 27.93 -18.62
CA ALA A 387 -8.79 26.50 -18.77
C ALA A 387 -10.21 25.92 -18.79
N ARG A 388 -10.39 24.80 -19.48
CA ARG A 388 -11.32 23.78 -18.96
C ARG A 388 -10.69 23.32 -17.66
N GLN A 389 -10.98 24.01 -16.56
CA GLN A 389 -10.24 23.95 -15.29
C GLN A 389 -9.82 22.54 -14.89
N ASP A 390 -10.71 21.57 -15.06
CA ASP A 390 -10.48 20.17 -14.75
C ASP A 390 -9.30 19.57 -15.52
N LYS A 391 -9.09 19.96 -16.78
CA LYS A 391 -7.99 19.48 -17.62
C LYS A 391 -6.64 20.04 -17.18
N THR A 392 -6.50 21.35 -17.00
CA THR A 392 -5.23 21.96 -16.55
C THR A 392 -4.80 21.43 -15.20
N ILE A 393 -5.73 21.34 -14.24
CA ILE A 393 -5.44 20.79 -12.90
C ILE A 393 -5.05 19.31 -13.03
N PHE A 394 -5.72 18.54 -13.88
CA PHE A 394 -5.38 17.14 -14.10
C PHE A 394 -4.04 16.92 -14.80
N GLU A 395 -3.67 17.75 -15.77
CA GLU A 395 -2.35 17.73 -16.39
C GLU A 395 -1.24 18.10 -15.40
N ALA A 396 -1.48 19.09 -14.53
CA ALA A 396 -0.55 19.43 -13.45
C ALA A 396 -0.37 18.27 -12.46
N TRP A 397 -1.47 17.61 -12.07
CA TRP A 397 -1.45 16.42 -11.23
C TRP A 397 -0.64 15.27 -11.86
N ARG A 398 -0.76 15.08 -13.18
CA ARG A 398 0.05 14.06 -13.90
C ARG A 398 1.53 14.38 -13.85
N LEU A 399 1.90 15.62 -14.15
CA LEU A 399 3.30 16.06 -14.11
C LEU A 399 3.88 15.91 -12.71
N GLY A 400 3.14 16.35 -11.68
CA GLY A 400 3.54 16.20 -10.27
C GLY A 400 3.68 14.74 -9.84
N LYS A 401 2.78 13.86 -10.26
CA LYS A 401 2.87 12.41 -10.04
C LYS A 401 4.15 11.84 -10.65
N GLN A 402 4.44 12.15 -11.91
CA GLN A 402 5.62 11.61 -12.60
C GLN A 402 6.93 12.12 -11.99
N TYR A 403 7.01 13.40 -11.58
CA TYR A 403 8.15 13.91 -10.84
C TYR A 403 8.35 13.16 -9.52
N LEU A 404 7.28 12.95 -8.76
CA LEU A 404 7.36 12.22 -7.49
C LEU A 404 7.81 10.76 -7.70
N GLU A 405 7.28 10.07 -8.70
CA GLU A 405 7.68 8.70 -9.05
C GLU A 405 9.15 8.64 -9.47
N LEU A 406 9.60 9.52 -10.38
CA LEU A 406 10.98 9.54 -10.85
C LEU A 406 11.97 9.88 -9.73
N VAL A 407 11.65 10.83 -8.84
CA VAL A 407 12.51 11.12 -7.69
C VAL A 407 12.63 9.89 -6.79
N LEU A 408 11.52 9.22 -6.46
CA LEU A 408 11.56 8.02 -5.62
C LEU A 408 12.36 6.89 -6.30
N LEU A 409 12.17 6.66 -7.60
CA LEU A 409 12.96 5.69 -8.36
C LEU A 409 14.46 6.01 -8.33
N TYR A 410 14.83 7.28 -8.49
CA TYR A 410 16.23 7.71 -8.40
C TYR A 410 16.81 7.44 -7.01
N LEU A 411 16.08 7.83 -5.96
CA LEU A 411 16.51 7.62 -4.57
C LEU A 411 16.66 6.13 -4.24
N PHE A 412 15.80 5.27 -4.81
CA PHE A 412 15.91 3.82 -4.70
C PHE A 412 16.93 3.21 -5.66
N LYS A 413 17.78 4.03 -6.29
CA LYS A 413 18.88 3.61 -7.19
C LYS A 413 18.41 2.73 -8.36
N TYR A 414 17.15 2.88 -8.77
CA TYR A 414 16.57 2.10 -9.86
C TYR A 414 17.09 2.60 -11.21
N ASN A 415 17.50 1.67 -12.07
CA ASN A 415 18.12 1.97 -13.37
C ASN A 415 17.44 1.25 -14.55
N GLY A 416 16.16 0.89 -14.40
CA GLY A 416 15.39 0.17 -15.41
C GLY A 416 14.40 1.04 -16.16
N TYR A 417 13.32 0.42 -16.64
CA TYR A 417 12.26 1.08 -17.39
C TYR A 417 11.10 1.50 -16.48
N TYR A 418 10.42 2.58 -16.85
CA TYR A 418 9.23 3.07 -16.18
C TYR A 418 8.17 3.50 -17.19
N ARG A 419 6.91 3.53 -16.76
CA ARG A 419 5.80 4.04 -17.57
C ARG A 419 5.66 5.55 -17.42
N ASN A 420 5.99 6.28 -18.48
CA ASN A 420 5.74 7.71 -18.63
C ASN A 420 4.24 8.06 -18.77
N TRP A 421 3.65 8.49 -17.67
CA TRP A 421 2.23 8.77 -17.59
C TRP A 421 1.74 9.97 -18.40
N ILE A 422 2.64 10.84 -18.83
CA ILE A 422 2.31 12.01 -19.67
C ILE A 422 1.96 11.56 -21.10
N LEU A 423 2.66 10.58 -21.65
CA LEU A 423 2.55 10.20 -23.07
C LEU A 423 1.29 9.38 -23.41
N ARG A 424 0.55 8.85 -22.43
CA ARG A 424 -0.72 8.10 -22.63
C ARG A 424 -0.67 6.94 -23.65
N ARG A 425 0.51 6.42 -23.99
CA ARG A 425 0.71 5.49 -25.12
C ARG A 425 0.98 4.03 -24.75
N TYR A 426 0.76 3.63 -23.51
CA TYR A 426 1.09 2.26 -23.10
C TYR A 426 -0.01 1.26 -23.41
N ALA A 427 0.20 0.47 -24.46
CA ALA A 427 -0.43 -0.84 -24.61
C ALA A 427 0.02 -1.76 -23.45
N LYS A 428 -0.75 -2.81 -23.14
CA LYS A 428 -0.44 -3.77 -22.05
C LYS A 428 0.98 -4.35 -22.12
N GLN A 429 1.59 -4.40 -23.30
CA GLN A 429 2.92 -5.00 -23.57
C GLN A 429 4.06 -3.99 -23.64
N ASP A 430 3.79 -2.70 -23.47
CA ASP A 430 4.84 -1.70 -23.53
C ASP A 430 5.61 -1.68 -22.21
N ARG A 431 6.93 -1.89 -22.31
CA ARG A 431 7.88 -1.93 -21.20
C ARG A 431 8.09 -0.54 -20.57
N GLY A 432 7.59 0.51 -21.21
CA GLY A 432 7.87 1.88 -20.82
C GLY A 432 9.12 2.41 -21.52
N GLU A 433 9.63 3.51 -20.98
CA GLU A 433 10.88 4.13 -21.42
C GLU A 433 11.95 3.99 -20.32
N PRO A 434 13.25 4.04 -20.66
CA PRO A 434 14.31 4.03 -19.67
C PRO A 434 14.19 5.24 -18.74
N VAL A 435 14.63 5.11 -17.48
CA VAL A 435 14.72 6.26 -16.59
C VAL A 435 15.71 7.31 -17.12
N PRO A 436 15.53 8.61 -16.85
CA PRO A 436 16.34 9.69 -17.43
C PRO A 436 17.86 9.59 -17.18
N TRP A 437 18.26 8.93 -16.10
CA TRP A 437 19.67 8.76 -15.70
C TRP A 437 20.26 7.42 -16.15
N GLN A 438 19.51 6.61 -16.89
CA GLN A 438 20.04 5.35 -17.39
C GLN A 438 21.13 5.63 -18.41
N ILE A 439 22.37 5.29 -18.06
CA ILE A 439 23.50 5.36 -18.97
C ILE A 439 23.32 4.23 -19.99
N THR A 440 22.97 4.57 -21.23
CA THR A 440 23.13 3.67 -22.36
C THR A 440 24.63 3.51 -22.58
N THR A 441 25.16 2.34 -22.25
CA THR A 441 26.47 1.94 -22.73
C THR A 441 26.28 1.58 -24.20
N ASP A 442 26.61 2.51 -25.08
CA ASP A 442 26.74 2.27 -26.51
C ASP A 442 27.97 1.41 -26.83
#